data_AF-A0A6V7LW42-F1
#
_entry.id   AF-A0A6V7LW42-F1
#
_cell.length_a   1.000
_cell.length_b   1.000
_cell.length_c   1.000
_cell.angle_alpha   90.00
_cell.angle_beta   90.00
_cell.angle_gamma   90.00
#
_symmetry.space_group_name_H-M   'P 1'
#
loop_
_entity.id
_entity.type
_entity.pdbx_description
1 polymer ?
#
loop_
_entity_poly.entity_id
_entity_poly.type
_entity_poly.pdbx_seq_one_letter_code
_entity_poly.pdbx_strand_id
1 'polypeptide(L)'
;VEVSMVEPDIPTKAADENIVDTQDNGFIKFRQTDLKKDAAQTAIPFLDTQLVITNPPVLLSGAGIHYKGLRGYGGFLGLHLVTYDYSQHVEVEPAPAG
;
A
#
# COMPACT_ATOMS: atom_id res chain seq x y z
N VAL A 1 -15.88 -4.51 -2.20
CA VAL A 1 -16.56 -3.18 -2.22
C VAL A 1 -15.66 -2.18 -2.94
N GLU A 2 -16.20 -1.16 -3.63
CA GLU A 2 -15.35 -0.15 -4.29
C GLU A 2 -14.76 0.82 -3.26
N VAL A 3 -13.45 1.08 -3.32
CA VAL A 3 -12.83 2.14 -2.50
C VAL A 3 -13.26 3.52 -3.03
N SER A 4 -13.83 4.33 -2.15
CA SER A 4 -14.37 5.64 -2.52
C SER A 4 -13.32 6.76 -2.45
N MET A 5 -13.05 7.38 -3.59
CA MET A 5 -12.25 8.60 -3.71
C MET A 5 -13.18 9.81 -3.88
N VAL A 6 -13.31 10.64 -2.84
CA VAL A 6 -14.20 11.81 -2.85
C VAL A 6 -13.43 13.05 -3.27
N GLU A 7 -13.84 13.66 -4.39
CA GLU A 7 -13.23 14.87 -4.98
C GLU A 7 -11.68 14.80 -5.04
N PRO A 8 -11.11 13.78 -5.69
CA PRO A 8 -9.68 13.50 -5.59
C PRO A 8 -8.82 14.48 -6.41
N ASP A 9 -7.84 15.12 -5.78
CA ASP A 9 -6.74 15.83 -6.44
C ASP A 9 -5.55 14.90 -6.73
N ILE A 10 -4.52 15.43 -7.37
CA ILE A 10 -3.27 14.74 -7.69
C ILE A 10 -2.62 14.19 -6.40
N PRO A 11 -2.29 12.88 -6.33
CA PRO A 11 -1.78 12.23 -5.11
C PRO A 11 -0.55 12.89 -4.47
N THR A 12 0.36 13.44 -5.28
CA THR A 12 1.60 14.08 -4.83
C THR A 12 1.41 15.50 -4.25
N LYS A 13 0.22 16.08 -4.35
CA LYS A 13 -0.12 17.37 -3.72
C LYS A 13 -0.61 17.22 -2.27
N ALA A 14 -0.76 16.00 -1.76
CA ALA A 14 -1.14 15.77 -0.38
C ALA A 14 -0.04 16.29 0.57
N ALA A 15 -0.43 17.11 1.55
CA ALA A 15 0.50 17.63 2.56
C ALA A 15 0.76 16.62 3.69
N ASP A 16 -0.21 15.73 3.93
CA ASP A 16 -0.18 14.71 4.97
C ASP A 16 0.05 13.29 4.39
N GLU A 17 0.29 12.33 5.28
CA GLU A 17 0.55 10.94 4.93
C GLU A 17 -0.67 10.26 4.27
N ASN A 18 -0.38 9.37 3.31
CA ASN A 18 -1.37 8.48 2.73
C ASN A 18 -1.53 7.25 3.62
N ILE A 19 -2.74 7.00 4.10
CA ILE A 19 -3.04 5.90 5.02
C ILE A 19 -3.37 4.66 4.18
N VAL A 20 -2.76 3.53 4.53
CA VAL A 20 -3.06 2.23 3.90
C VAL A 20 -4.50 1.85 4.21
N ASP A 21 -5.27 1.58 3.16
CA ASP A 21 -6.62 1.06 3.29
C ASP A 21 -6.56 -0.43 3.67
N THR A 22 -7.27 -0.79 4.73
CA THR A 22 -7.29 -2.14 5.31
C THR A 22 -8.55 -2.91 4.92
N GLN A 23 -9.33 -2.42 3.94
CA GLN A 23 -10.56 -3.08 3.54
C GLN A 23 -10.26 -4.34 2.71
N ASP A 24 -10.63 -5.49 3.25
CA ASP A 24 -10.54 -6.77 2.55
C ASP A 24 -11.60 -6.90 1.44
N ASN A 25 -11.25 -7.64 0.38
CA ASN A 25 -12.10 -7.93 -0.78
C ASN A 25 -12.69 -6.68 -1.47
N GLY A 26 -11.91 -5.59 -1.46
CA GLY A 26 -12.17 -4.37 -2.20
C GLY A 26 -11.72 -4.41 -3.66
N PHE A 27 -12.15 -3.43 -4.45
CA PHE A 27 -11.52 -3.12 -5.73
C PHE A 27 -11.38 -1.61 -5.90
N ILE A 28 -10.46 -1.21 -6.77
CA ILE A 28 -10.22 0.19 -7.10
C ILE A 28 -10.41 0.37 -8.59
N LYS A 29 -11.18 1.40 -8.95
CA LYS A 29 -11.31 1.85 -10.32
C LYS A 29 -10.39 3.03 -10.56
N PHE A 30 -9.55 2.89 -11.59
CA PHE A 30 -8.86 4.03 -12.16
C PHE A 30 -9.89 5.04 -12.67
N ARG A 31 -9.67 6.31 -12.33
CA ARG A 31 -10.53 7.42 -12.71
C ARG A 31 -9.68 8.67 -12.90
N GLN A 32 -10.30 9.71 -13.43
CA GLN A 32 -9.70 11.04 -13.48
C GLN A 32 -9.82 11.75 -12.13
N THR A 33 -8.91 12.69 -11.88
CA THR A 33 -9.01 13.68 -10.80
C THR A 33 -10.29 14.51 -10.91
N ASP A 34 -10.61 15.21 -9.82
CA ASP A 34 -11.77 16.10 -9.77
C ASP A 34 -11.67 17.24 -10.80
N LEU A 35 -12.81 17.56 -11.43
CA LEU A 35 -12.91 18.60 -12.45
C LEU A 35 -12.52 19.99 -11.93
N LYS A 36 -12.84 20.32 -10.68
CA LYS A 36 -12.55 21.65 -10.12
C LYS A 36 -11.10 21.80 -9.69
N LYS A 37 -10.46 20.70 -9.29
CA LYS A 37 -9.08 20.72 -8.76
C LYS A 37 -8.02 20.57 -9.83
N ASP A 38 -8.32 19.82 -10.89
CA ASP A 38 -7.33 19.43 -11.91
C ASP A 38 -7.93 19.25 -13.31
N ALA A 39 -9.14 19.79 -13.55
CA ALA A 39 -9.84 19.70 -14.83
C ALA A 39 -9.94 18.26 -15.39
N ALA A 40 -9.92 17.26 -14.50
CA ALA A 40 -9.92 15.83 -14.83
C ALA A 40 -8.76 15.38 -15.75
N GLN A 41 -7.62 16.06 -15.70
CA GLN A 41 -6.51 15.79 -16.61
C GLN A 41 -5.63 14.61 -16.17
N THR A 42 -5.63 14.29 -14.86
CA THR A 42 -4.76 13.26 -14.29
C THR A 42 -5.51 11.96 -14.03
N ALA A 43 -4.97 10.84 -14.51
CA ALA A 43 -5.44 9.50 -14.15
C ALA A 43 -4.89 9.08 -12.78
N ILE A 44 -5.77 8.59 -11.91
CA ILE A 44 -5.49 8.18 -10.53
C ILE A 44 -6.12 6.80 -10.24
N PRO A 45 -5.62 6.05 -9.24
CA PRO A 45 -4.46 6.35 -8.39
C PRO A 45 -3.12 6.25 -9.14
N PHE A 46 -2.06 6.79 -8.56
CA PHE A 46 -0.70 6.59 -9.07
C PHE A 46 -0.16 5.21 -8.68
N LEU A 47 0.81 4.71 -9.44
CA LEU A 47 1.57 3.51 -9.06
C LEU A 47 2.77 3.93 -8.21
N ASP A 48 2.88 3.38 -7.01
CA ASP A 48 4.07 3.51 -6.18
C ASP A 48 5.11 2.48 -6.66
N THR A 49 6.13 2.97 -7.35
CA THR A 49 7.21 2.16 -7.93
C THR A 49 8.42 2.04 -7.01
N GLN A 50 8.31 2.48 -5.75
CA GLN A 50 9.36 2.30 -4.76
C GLN A 50 9.68 0.81 -4.57
N LEU A 51 10.96 0.52 -4.38
CA LEU A 51 11.44 -0.83 -4.18
C LEU A 51 10.91 -1.39 -2.84
N VAL A 52 10.22 -2.52 -2.89
CA VAL A 52 9.76 -3.25 -1.69
C VAL A 52 10.63 -4.49 -1.49
N ILE A 53 11.41 -4.49 -0.41
CA ILE A 53 12.30 -5.58 -0.02
C ILE A 53 12.13 -5.91 1.45
N THR A 54 12.39 -7.16 1.83
CA THR A 54 12.54 -7.54 3.23
C THR A 54 13.96 -7.27 3.70
N ASN A 55 14.11 -6.67 4.88
CA ASN A 55 15.41 -6.50 5.52
C ASN A 55 15.31 -6.91 7.02
N PRO A 56 15.92 -8.02 7.44
CA PRO A 56 16.78 -8.91 6.65
C PRO A 56 16.00 -9.68 5.55
N PRO A 57 16.68 -10.29 4.56
CA PRO A 57 16.05 -11.19 3.60
C PRO A 57 15.38 -12.36 4.32
N VAL A 58 14.08 -12.56 4.10
CA VAL A 58 13.30 -13.66 4.69
C VAL A 58 12.45 -14.36 3.65
N LEU A 59 11.97 -15.56 3.99
CA LEU A 59 11.02 -16.29 3.16
C LEU A 59 9.71 -15.51 3.03
N LEU A 60 9.19 -15.45 1.81
CA LEU A 60 7.90 -14.84 1.50
C LEU A 60 6.83 -15.93 1.44
N SER A 61 5.68 -15.67 2.04
CA SER A 61 4.48 -16.48 1.92
C SER A 61 3.54 -15.95 0.83
N GLY A 62 3.74 -14.70 0.39
CA GLY A 62 2.97 -14.11 -0.69
C GLY A 62 3.40 -12.68 -1.03
N ALA A 63 2.73 -12.14 -2.04
CA ALA A 63 2.80 -10.74 -2.43
C ALA A 63 1.42 -10.27 -2.88
N GLY A 64 1.16 -8.97 -2.76
CA GLY A 64 -0.10 -8.36 -3.10
C GLY A 64 0.05 -6.89 -3.46
N ILE A 65 -1.10 -6.25 -3.66
CA ILE A 65 -1.21 -4.81 -3.91
C ILE A 65 -2.07 -4.23 -2.80
N HIS A 66 -1.67 -3.10 -2.25
CA HIS A 66 -2.47 -2.31 -1.33
C HIS A 66 -2.71 -0.93 -1.90
N TYR A 67 -3.80 -0.31 -1.46
CA TYR A 67 -4.04 1.11 -1.69
C TYR A 67 -3.68 1.90 -0.46
N LYS A 68 -3.09 3.08 -0.68
CA LYS A 68 -2.92 4.09 0.35
C LYS A 68 -3.41 5.42 -0.17
N GLY A 69 -4.17 6.15 0.64
CA GLY A 69 -4.75 7.41 0.21
C GLY A 69 -5.00 8.39 1.34
N LEU A 70 -5.24 9.63 0.96
CA LEU A 70 -5.71 10.69 1.82
C LEU A 70 -7.02 11.24 1.24
N ARG A 71 -8.00 11.50 2.10
CA ARG A 71 -9.29 12.05 1.67
C ARG A 71 -9.07 13.33 0.87
N GLY A 72 -9.72 13.43 -0.30
CA GLY A 72 -9.55 14.56 -1.21
C GLY A 72 -8.40 14.42 -2.20
N TYR A 73 -7.69 13.28 -2.22
CA TYR A 73 -6.60 12.96 -3.14
C TYR A 73 -6.78 11.56 -3.75
N GLY A 74 -6.14 11.33 -4.91
CA GLY A 74 -6.27 10.06 -5.63
C GLY A 74 -5.53 8.87 -5.02
N GLY A 75 -4.55 9.11 -4.14
CA GLY A 75 -3.74 8.07 -3.51
C GLY A 75 -2.86 7.26 -4.46
N PHE A 76 -2.33 6.15 -3.96
CA PHE A 76 -1.33 5.30 -4.60
C PHE A 76 -1.69 3.82 -4.49
N LEU A 77 -1.33 3.04 -5.50
CA LEU A 77 -1.26 1.58 -5.44
C LEU A 77 0.18 1.18 -5.20
N GLY A 78 0.43 0.46 -4.10
CA GLY A 78 1.76 -0.03 -3.72
C GLY A 78 1.81 -1.55 -3.68
N LEU A 79 3.00 -2.10 -3.88
CA LEU A 79 3.26 -3.53 -3.65
C LEU A 79 3.33 -3.81 -2.14
N HIS A 80 2.83 -4.96 -1.72
CA HIS A 80 2.90 -5.47 -0.36
C HIS A 80 3.51 -6.86 -0.37
N LEU A 81 4.47 -7.14 0.51
CA LEU A 81 5.05 -8.48 0.69
C LEU A 81 4.50 -9.10 1.97
N VAL A 82 4.12 -10.37 1.89
CA VAL A 82 3.72 -11.17 3.06
C VAL A 82 4.86 -12.11 3.40
N THR A 83 5.38 -12.01 4.61
CA THR A 83 6.49 -12.85 5.08
C THR A 83 5.97 -14.16 5.67
N TYR A 84 6.80 -15.19 5.62
CA TYR A 84 6.52 -16.46 6.27
C TYR A 84 6.98 -16.42 7.73
N ASP A 85 6.08 -16.69 8.68
CA ASP A 85 6.42 -16.82 10.09
C ASP A 85 7.03 -18.21 10.36
N TYR A 86 8.34 -18.24 10.55
CA TYR A 86 9.10 -19.46 10.86
C TYR A 86 9.37 -19.65 12.36
N SER A 87 8.80 -18.82 13.25
CA SER A 87 9.05 -18.89 14.70
C SER A 87 8.78 -20.28 15.31
N GLN A 88 7.81 -21.01 14.75
CA GLN A 88 7.46 -22.38 15.18
C GLN A 88 8.42 -23.47 14.67
N HIS A 89 9.37 -23.11 13.80
CA HIS A 89 10.30 -24.04 13.13
C HIS A 89 11.76 -23.79 13.51
N VAL A 90 12.02 -22.88 14.45
CA VAL A 90 13.36 -22.58 14.96
C VAL A 90 13.44 -23.07 16.40
N GLU A 91 14.17 -24.15 16.63
CA GLU A 91 14.65 -24.47 17.97
C GLU A 91 15.73 -23.45 18.33
N VAL A 92 15.43 -22.58 19.30
CA VAL A 92 16.45 -21.73 19.90
C VAL A 92 17.30 -22.64 20.78
N GLU A 93 18.53 -22.92 20.35
CA GLU A 93 19.51 -23.57 21.22
C GLU A 93 19.70 -22.69 22.47
N PRO A 94 19.43 -23.19 23.69
CA PRO A 94 19.61 -22.39 24.88
C PRO A 94 21.09 -21.98 25.00
N ALA A 95 21.32 -20.73 25.41
CA ALA A 95 22.67 -20.21 25.60
C ALA A 95 23.49 -21.18 26.48
N PRO A 96 24.78 -21.42 26.15
CA PRO A 96 25.60 -22.37 26.88
C PRO A 96 25.63 -21.98 28.36
N ALA A 97 25.31 -22.93 29.23
CA ALA A 97 25.47 -22.75 30.67
C ALA A 97 26.96 -22.54 30.95
N GLY A 98 27.30 -21.34 31.43
CA GLY A 98 28.66 -20.98 31.83
C GLY A 98 29.18 -21.76 33.02
#